data_AF-A0A401HUR1-F1
#
_entry.id   AF-A0A401HUR1-F1
#
_cell.length_a   1.000
_cell.length_b   1.000
_cell.length_c   1.000
_cell.angle_alpha   90.00
_cell.angle_beta   90.00
_cell.angle_gamma   90.00
#
_symmetry.space_group_name_H-M   'P 1'
#
loop_
_entity.id
_entity.type
_entity.pdbx_description
1 polymer ?
#
loop_
_entity_poly.entity_id
_entity_poly.type
_entity_poly.pdbx_seq_one_letter_code
_entity_poly.pdbx_strand_id
1 'polypeptide(L)'
;MADWFIMFVVGALFLIWVYKRFYVWLHEPVTNRLILLDNGEEPDGADRHVQLLEEAGYSVTSARHRIPIGVGLDGEMLSSRLYIDYVAEKRGELFLVKTARERMPMDWTGSGVRDRLLVYSLLVPHSAGILYVDAKNNQIRTITFHVNE
;
A
#
# COMPACT_ATOMS: atom_id res chain seq x y z
N MET A 1 10.32 37.27 37.98
CA MET A 1 9.00 37.15 37.33
C MET A 1 9.09 36.59 35.90
N ALA A 2 10.11 36.95 35.11
CA ALA A 2 10.26 36.42 33.74
C ALA A 2 10.59 34.90 33.67
N ASP A 3 11.37 34.35 34.62
CA ASP A 3 11.83 32.96 34.55
C ASP A 3 10.72 31.91 34.59
N TRP A 4 9.66 32.14 35.38
CA TRP A 4 8.53 31.21 35.42
C TRP A 4 7.74 31.26 34.10
N PHE A 5 7.60 32.43 33.48
CA PHE A 5 6.95 32.57 32.18
C PHE A 5 7.75 31.86 31.08
N ILE A 6 9.07 32.02 31.08
CA ILE A 6 9.96 31.33 30.13
C ILE A 6 9.90 29.82 30.34
N MET A 7 9.94 29.34 31.59
CA MET A 7 9.84 27.92 31.91
C MET A 7 8.50 27.32 31.45
N PHE A 8 7.41 28.06 31.58
CA PHE A 8 6.09 27.64 31.12
C PHE A 8 6.01 27.55 29.59
N VAL A 9 6.54 28.55 28.88
CA VAL A 9 6.57 28.57 27.40
C VAL A 9 7.43 27.43 26.87
N VAL A 10 8.60 27.19 27.44
CA VAL A 10 9.48 26.08 27.04
C VAL A 10 8.83 24.73 27.33
N GLY A 11 8.20 24.57 28.49
CA GLY A 11 7.47 23.35 28.83
C GLY A 11 6.30 23.06 27.88
N ALA A 12 5.54 24.09 27.50
CA ALA A 12 4.45 23.96 26.54
C ALA A 12 4.98 23.58 25.14
N LEU A 13 6.05 24.22 24.68
CA LEU A 13 6.69 23.88 23.40
C LEU A 13 7.23 22.45 23.40
N PHE A 14 7.83 22.01 24.51
CA PHE A 14 8.33 20.65 24.66
C PHE A 14 7.19 19.62 24.64
N LEU A 15 6.09 19.89 25.36
CA LEU A 15 4.91 19.03 25.34
C LEU A 15 4.27 18.95 23.95
N ILE A 16 4.17 20.07 23.23
CA ILE A 16 3.68 20.09 21.84
C ILE A 16 4.62 19.29 20.93
N TRP A 17 5.93 19.42 21.12
CA TRP A 17 6.92 18.71 20.33
C TRP A 17 6.88 17.20 20.59
N VAL A 18 6.83 16.78 21.86
CA VAL A 18 6.68 15.38 22.26
C VAL A 18 5.33 14.83 21.78
N TYR A 19 4.24 15.57 21.94
CA TYR A 19 2.93 15.15 21.43
C TYR A 19 2.95 14.98 19.91
N LYS A 20 3.53 15.92 19.15
CA LYS A 20 3.66 15.79 17.69
C LYS A 20 4.55 14.62 17.31
N ARG A 21 5.71 14.46 17.95
CA ARG A 21 6.63 13.35 17.68
C ARG A 21 6.01 12.00 18.02
N PHE A 22 5.30 11.91 19.14
CA PHE A 22 4.59 10.71 19.56
C PHE A 22 3.36 10.44 18.68
N TYR A 23 2.63 11.47 18.27
CA TYR A 23 1.51 11.34 17.34
C TYR A 23 1.99 10.86 15.97
N VAL A 24 3.10 11.42 15.45
CA VAL A 24 3.75 10.98 14.20
C VAL A 24 4.34 9.59 14.33
N TRP A 25 4.94 9.23 15.46
CA TRP A 25 5.48 7.88 15.70
C TRP A 25 4.36 6.83 15.88
N LEU A 26 3.23 7.22 16.49
CA LEU A 26 2.07 6.35 16.68
C LEU A 26 1.23 6.23 15.39
N HIS A 27 1.21 7.27 14.56
CA HIS A 27 0.59 7.28 13.22
C HIS A 27 1.62 7.12 12.11
N GLU A 28 2.85 6.67 12.40
CA GLU A 28 3.80 6.30 11.36
C GLU A 28 3.21 5.00 10.78
N PRO A 29 2.69 5.01 9.53
CA PRO A 29 2.34 3.76 8.90
C PRO A 29 3.60 2.90 8.88
N VAL A 30 3.40 1.58 8.86
CA VAL A 30 4.42 0.53 8.91
C VAL A 30 5.39 0.61 7.71
N THR A 31 6.16 1.69 7.64
CA THR A 31 7.06 2.09 6.56
C THR A 31 8.37 1.33 6.62
N ASN A 32 8.68 0.69 7.76
CA ASN A 32 9.89 -0.13 7.90
C ASN A 32 9.92 -1.40 7.02
N ARG A 33 8.87 -1.71 6.24
CA ARG A 33 8.90 -2.78 5.23
C ARG A 33 8.63 -2.31 3.80
N LEU A 34 8.50 -0.99 3.58
CA LEU A 34 8.38 -0.35 2.27
C LEU A 34 9.71 -0.35 1.49
N ILE A 35 10.81 -0.88 2.03
CA ILE A 35 12.09 -1.03 1.30
C ILE A 35 11.92 -1.88 0.02
N LEU A 36 10.94 -2.79 -0.03
CA LEU A 36 10.59 -3.54 -1.25
C LEU A 36 9.83 -2.70 -2.30
N LEU A 37 9.30 -1.55 -1.90
CA LEU A 37 8.45 -0.64 -2.68
C LEU A 37 9.05 0.78 -2.72
N ASP A 38 10.31 0.96 -2.37
CA ASP A 38 10.97 2.29 -2.36
C ASP A 38 11.45 2.71 -3.76
N ASN A 39 11.30 1.81 -4.75
CA ASN A 39 11.68 2.03 -6.16
C ASN A 39 10.45 2.16 -7.09
N GLY A 40 9.31 2.57 -6.54
CA GLY A 40 8.13 2.84 -7.35
C GLY A 40 8.35 4.04 -8.25
N GLU A 41 7.73 4.01 -9.42
CA GLU A 41 7.59 5.20 -10.25
C GLU A 41 6.64 6.19 -9.56
N GLU A 42 6.81 7.49 -9.80
CA GLU A 42 5.80 8.47 -9.39
C GLU A 42 4.47 8.19 -10.13
N PRO A 43 3.33 8.21 -9.43
CA PRO A 43 2.05 7.99 -10.07
C PRO A 43 1.71 9.13 -11.02
N ASP A 44 1.32 8.78 -12.25
CA ASP A 44 0.82 9.75 -13.23
C ASP A 44 -0.63 10.14 -12.88
N GLY A 45 -0.84 11.40 -12.49
CA GLY A 45 -2.17 11.93 -12.18
C GLY A 45 -3.12 11.97 -13.38
N ALA A 46 -2.62 11.85 -14.62
CA ALA A 46 -3.46 11.71 -15.80
C ALA A 46 -4.00 10.29 -15.99
N ASP A 47 -3.49 9.30 -15.26
CA ASP A 47 -3.95 7.92 -15.34
C ASP A 47 -5.36 7.78 -14.75
N ARG A 48 -6.29 7.23 -15.54
CA ARG A 48 -7.68 7.02 -15.11
C ARG A 48 -7.77 6.12 -13.87
N HIS A 49 -6.86 5.17 -13.68
CA HIS A 49 -6.83 4.33 -12.48
C HIS A 49 -6.51 5.13 -11.22
N VAL A 50 -5.58 6.09 -11.30
CA VAL A 50 -5.21 6.99 -10.20
C VAL A 50 -6.39 7.90 -9.87
N GLN A 51 -6.98 8.54 -10.89
CA GLN A 51 -8.15 9.41 -10.70
C GLN A 51 -9.31 8.67 -10.05
N LEU A 52 -9.61 7.44 -10.47
CA LEU A 52 -10.68 6.64 -9.88
C LEU A 52 -10.42 6.33 -8.39
N LEU A 53 -9.18 6.05 -8.02
CA LEU A 53 -8.78 5.83 -6.62
C LEU A 53 -8.93 7.12 -5.80
N GLU A 54 -8.49 8.26 -6.33
CA GLU A 54 -8.60 9.57 -5.69
C GLU A 54 -10.07 10.01 -5.52
N GLU A 55 -10.89 9.84 -6.56
CA GLU A 55 -12.36 10.05 -6.51
C GLU A 55 -13.02 9.19 -5.41
N ALA A 56 -12.51 7.98 -5.17
CA ALA A 56 -12.96 7.09 -4.11
C ALA A 56 -12.34 7.39 -2.73
N GLY A 57 -11.52 8.44 -2.62
CA GLY A 57 -10.90 8.91 -1.38
C GLY A 57 -9.65 8.15 -0.95
N TYR A 58 -8.95 7.52 -1.89
CA TYR A 58 -7.62 6.95 -1.67
C TYR A 58 -6.54 7.94 -2.13
N SER A 59 -5.41 7.99 -1.43
CA SER A 59 -4.20 8.70 -1.86
C SER A 59 -3.25 7.71 -2.49
N VAL A 60 -2.88 7.89 -3.76
CA VAL A 60 -1.91 7.00 -4.43
C VAL A 60 -0.50 7.46 -4.08
N THR A 61 0.29 6.61 -3.41
CA THR A 61 1.61 6.99 -2.88
C THR A 61 2.75 6.60 -3.81
N SER A 62 2.57 5.56 -4.62
CA SER A 62 3.59 5.10 -5.57
C SER A 62 2.97 4.25 -6.67
N ALA A 63 3.58 4.27 -7.85
CA ALA A 63 3.21 3.46 -8.98
C ALA A 63 4.24 2.35 -9.25
N ARG A 64 3.75 1.27 -9.86
CA ARG A 64 4.48 0.24 -10.59
C ARG A 64 5.74 -0.28 -9.89
N HIS A 65 5.55 -1.14 -8.90
CA HIS A 65 6.65 -1.87 -8.28
C HIS A 65 6.91 -3.19 -8.97
N ARG A 66 8.16 -3.42 -9.36
CA ARG A 66 8.63 -4.70 -9.89
C ARG A 66 9.38 -5.46 -8.81
N ILE A 67 8.88 -6.62 -8.45
CA ILE A 67 9.51 -7.51 -7.48
C ILE A 67 10.14 -8.69 -8.23
N PRO A 68 11.48 -8.74 -8.39
CA PRO A 68 12.15 -9.87 -9.00
C PRO A 68 12.09 -11.10 -8.08
N ILE A 69 11.86 -12.28 -8.65
CA ILE A 69 11.79 -13.56 -7.92
C ILE A 69 12.68 -14.57 -8.64
N GLY A 70 13.63 -15.15 -7.91
CA GLY A 70 14.36 -16.34 -8.38
C GLY A 70 13.64 -17.60 -7.90
N VAL A 71 13.46 -18.58 -8.78
CA VAL A 71 12.83 -19.86 -8.47
C VAL A 71 13.83 -20.97 -8.80
N GLY A 72 14.32 -21.67 -7.79
CA GLY A 72 15.14 -22.86 -8.00
C GLY A 72 14.27 -24.06 -8.37
N LEU A 73 14.57 -24.70 -9.50
CA LEU A 73 13.88 -25.90 -9.98
C LEU A 73 14.92 -26.92 -10.43
N ASP A 74 15.05 -28.03 -9.68
CA ASP A 74 15.94 -29.16 -10.00
C ASP A 74 17.40 -28.76 -10.34
N GLY A 75 17.93 -27.75 -9.64
CA GLY A 75 19.29 -27.24 -9.85
C GLY A 75 19.40 -26.11 -10.89
N GLU A 76 18.32 -25.79 -11.60
CA GLU A 76 18.22 -24.62 -12.46
C GLU A 76 17.63 -23.42 -11.71
N MET A 77 18.09 -22.21 -12.04
CA MET A 77 17.51 -20.97 -11.52
C MET A 77 16.64 -20.31 -12.58
N LEU A 78 15.32 -20.34 -12.36
CA LEU A 78 14.35 -19.65 -13.17
C LEU A 78 14.15 -18.21 -12.68
N SER A 79 14.00 -17.28 -13.61
CA SER A 79 13.65 -15.90 -13.29
C SER A 79 12.15 -15.65 -13.44
N SER A 80 11.57 -15.04 -12.42
CA SER A 80 10.18 -14.61 -12.39
C SER A 80 10.09 -13.19 -11.81
N ARG A 81 8.91 -12.61 -11.88
CA ARG A 81 8.64 -11.27 -11.36
C ARG A 81 7.17 -11.09 -11.04
N LEU A 82 6.92 -10.36 -9.96
CA LEU A 82 5.59 -9.85 -9.62
C LEU A 82 5.54 -8.35 -9.81
N TYR A 83 4.32 -7.85 -9.98
CA TYR A 83 4.06 -6.43 -10.16
C TYR A 83 2.96 -5.98 -9.23
N ILE A 84 3.20 -4.91 -8.49
CA ILE A 84 2.15 -4.15 -7.80
C ILE A 84 1.95 -2.88 -8.63
N ASP A 85 0.74 -2.68 -9.16
CA ASP A 85 0.52 -1.63 -10.16
C ASP A 85 0.50 -0.25 -9.48
N TYR A 86 -0.06 -0.14 -8.28
CA TYR A 86 0.07 1.03 -7.41
C TYR A 86 0.04 0.64 -5.94
N VAL A 87 0.42 1.57 -5.08
CA VAL A 87 0.17 1.54 -3.65
C VAL A 87 -0.73 2.72 -3.30
N ALA A 88 -1.77 2.45 -2.55
CA ALA A 88 -2.75 3.45 -2.15
C ALA A 88 -2.93 3.45 -0.64
N GLU A 89 -3.24 4.62 -0.08
CA GLU A 89 -3.52 4.80 1.33
C GLU A 89 -4.92 5.38 1.52
N LYS A 90 -5.65 4.91 2.52
CA LYS A 90 -6.91 5.52 2.93
C LYS A 90 -7.07 5.42 4.43
N ARG A 91 -7.27 6.56 5.09
CA ARG A 91 -7.42 6.66 6.55
C ARG A 91 -6.26 6.02 7.34
N GLY A 92 -5.02 6.15 6.84
CA GLY A 92 -3.85 5.54 7.47
C GLY A 92 -3.65 4.06 7.15
N GLU A 93 -4.56 3.43 6.40
CA GLU A 93 -4.44 2.03 6.00
C GLU A 93 -3.84 1.91 4.59
N LEU A 94 -2.87 1.01 4.45
CA LEU A 94 -2.17 0.73 3.21
C LEU A 94 -2.89 -0.34 2.39
N PHE A 95 -3.08 -0.09 1.09
CA PHE A 95 -3.66 -1.02 0.14
C PHE A 95 -2.73 -1.23 -1.05
N LEU A 96 -2.62 -2.49 -1.50
CA LEU A 96 -1.96 -2.81 -2.76
C LEU A 96 -2.96 -2.72 -3.90
N VAL A 97 -2.56 -2.18 -5.04
CA VAL A 97 -3.46 -2.01 -6.18
C VAL A 97 -3.06 -2.94 -7.33
N LYS A 98 -4.06 -3.65 -7.87
CA LYS A 98 -3.97 -4.41 -9.11
C LYS A 98 -4.99 -3.89 -10.12
N THR A 99 -4.53 -3.51 -11.31
CA THR A 99 -5.42 -3.02 -12.37
C THR A 99 -6.00 -4.14 -13.21
N ALA A 100 -7.24 -3.96 -13.67
CA ALA A 100 -7.89 -4.86 -14.60
C ALA A 100 -7.14 -4.85 -15.95
N ARG A 101 -6.91 -6.04 -16.52
CA ARG A 101 -6.26 -6.22 -17.81
C ARG A 101 -7.18 -7.01 -18.73
N GLU A 102 -7.48 -6.45 -19.91
CA GLU A 102 -8.40 -7.09 -20.89
C GLU A 102 -7.96 -8.50 -21.29
N ARG A 103 -6.65 -8.70 -21.46
CA ARG A 103 -6.07 -9.97 -21.92
C ARG A 103 -6.10 -11.07 -20.87
N MET A 104 -6.37 -10.72 -19.61
CA MET A 104 -6.28 -11.64 -18.50
C MET A 104 -7.33 -11.25 -17.44
N PRO A 105 -8.63 -11.48 -17.74
CA PRO A 105 -9.71 -11.15 -16.81
C PRO A 105 -9.55 -11.90 -15.48
N MET A 106 -10.15 -11.36 -14.42
CA MET A 106 -10.18 -12.02 -13.12
C MET A 106 -11.23 -13.13 -13.11
N ASP A 107 -10.85 -14.31 -12.62
CA ASP A 107 -11.83 -15.30 -12.20
C ASP A 107 -12.27 -14.97 -10.77
N TRP A 108 -13.56 -14.67 -10.61
CA TRP A 108 -14.16 -14.26 -9.34
C TRP A 108 -14.57 -15.42 -8.43
N THR A 109 -14.18 -16.65 -8.76
CA THR A 109 -14.22 -17.76 -7.80
C THR A 109 -13.22 -17.54 -6.66
N GLY A 110 -13.45 -18.17 -5.50
CA GLY A 110 -12.52 -18.08 -4.36
C GLY A 110 -11.11 -18.58 -4.69
N SER A 111 -10.99 -19.66 -5.46
CA SER A 111 -9.71 -20.17 -5.96
C SER A 111 -9.06 -19.21 -6.95
N GLY A 112 -9.83 -18.63 -7.89
CA GLY A 112 -9.31 -17.68 -8.86
C GLY A 112 -8.73 -16.42 -8.21
N VAL A 113 -9.45 -15.87 -7.24
CA VAL A 113 -8.99 -14.72 -6.44
C VAL A 113 -7.76 -15.10 -5.61
N ARG A 114 -7.77 -16.25 -4.93
CA ARG A 114 -6.64 -16.75 -4.14
C ARG A 114 -5.39 -16.91 -4.99
N ASP A 115 -5.46 -17.69 -6.07
CA ASP A 115 -4.29 -18.06 -6.88
C ASP A 115 -3.63 -16.82 -7.51
N ARG A 116 -4.44 -15.78 -7.78
CA ARG A 116 -3.95 -14.56 -8.40
C ARG A 116 -3.52 -13.48 -7.41
N LEU A 117 -4.18 -13.35 -6.27
CA LEU A 117 -4.01 -12.20 -5.38
C LEU A 117 -3.38 -12.54 -4.02
N LEU A 118 -3.50 -13.78 -3.52
CA LEU A 118 -2.99 -14.15 -2.20
C LEU A 118 -1.48 -13.90 -2.05
N VAL A 119 -0.71 -14.11 -3.12
CA VAL A 119 0.74 -13.89 -3.09
C VAL A 119 1.10 -12.46 -2.68
N TYR A 120 0.31 -11.45 -3.06
CA TYR A 120 0.60 -10.05 -2.73
C TYR A 120 0.31 -9.75 -1.26
N SER A 121 -0.76 -10.32 -0.69
CA SER A 121 -1.03 -10.17 0.75
C SER A 121 0.03 -10.87 1.60
N LEU A 122 0.61 -11.97 1.11
CA LEU A 122 1.71 -12.65 1.79
C LEU A 122 3.04 -11.86 1.68
N LEU A 123 3.27 -11.16 0.57
CA LEU A 123 4.46 -10.32 0.39
C LEU A 123 4.39 -9.03 1.21
N VAL A 124 3.20 -8.49 1.43
CA VAL A 124 2.99 -7.29 2.25
C VAL A 124 1.93 -7.57 3.33
N PRO A 125 2.30 -8.31 4.41
CA PRO A 125 1.35 -8.81 5.40
C PRO A 125 0.60 -7.72 6.20
N HIS A 126 1.09 -6.47 6.16
CA HIS A 126 0.52 -5.35 6.91
C HIS A 126 -0.36 -4.46 6.02
N SER A 127 -0.58 -4.86 4.75
CA SER A 127 -1.59 -4.20 3.91
C SER A 127 -2.98 -4.56 4.43
N ALA A 128 -3.88 -3.57 4.48
CA ALA A 128 -5.29 -3.75 4.85
C ALA A 128 -6.08 -4.54 3.80
N GLY A 129 -5.56 -4.64 2.58
CA GLY A 129 -6.11 -5.47 1.53
C GLY A 129 -5.53 -5.15 0.16
N ILE A 130 -6.13 -5.77 -0.85
CA ILE A 130 -5.80 -5.56 -2.26
C ILE A 130 -7.00 -4.91 -2.95
N LEU A 131 -6.77 -3.81 -3.65
CA LEU A 131 -7.74 -3.14 -4.49
C LEU A 131 -7.61 -3.66 -5.92
N TYR A 132 -8.67 -4.27 -6.44
CA TYR A 132 -8.80 -4.56 -7.86
C TYR A 132 -9.53 -3.41 -8.54
N VAL A 133 -8.82 -2.67 -9.41
CA VAL A 133 -9.30 -1.43 -10.03
C VAL A 133 -9.56 -1.66 -11.51
N ASP A 134 -10.82 -1.52 -11.90
CA ASP A 134 -11.26 -1.53 -13.28
C ASP A 134 -11.72 -0.12 -13.67
N ALA A 135 -10.78 0.64 -14.25
CA ALA A 135 -11.04 1.99 -14.74
C ALA A 135 -12.07 2.03 -15.88
N LYS A 136 -12.19 0.96 -16.68
CA LYS A 136 -13.13 0.91 -17.82
C LYS A 136 -14.55 0.79 -17.33
N ASN A 137 -14.76 -0.04 -16.31
CA ASN A 137 -16.07 -0.28 -15.70
C ASN A 137 -16.34 0.60 -14.46
N ASN A 138 -15.45 1.56 -14.17
CA ASN A 138 -15.54 2.46 -13.02
C ASN A 138 -15.72 1.73 -11.67
N GLN A 139 -15.00 0.62 -11.49
CA GLN A 139 -15.21 -0.27 -10.35
C GLN A 139 -13.92 -0.48 -9.55
N ILE A 140 -14.03 -0.34 -8.23
CA ILE A 140 -12.99 -0.74 -7.28
C ILE A 140 -13.57 -1.85 -6.40
N ARG A 141 -12.86 -2.98 -6.30
CA ARG A 141 -13.19 -4.07 -5.38
C ARG A 141 -12.08 -4.19 -4.35
N THR A 142 -12.44 -4.31 -3.08
CA THR A 142 -11.49 -4.57 -2.00
C THR A 142 -11.49 -6.07 -1.69
N ILE A 143 -10.30 -6.68 -1.68
CA ILE A 143 -10.09 -8.09 -1.41
C ILE A 143 -9.25 -8.23 -0.14
N THR A 144 -9.75 -9.00 0.81
CA THR A 144 -9.06 -9.36 2.06
C THR A 144 -9.05 -10.86 2.22
N PHE A 145 -7.93 -11.42 2.68
CA PHE A 145 -7.80 -12.85 2.93
C PHE A 145 -7.84 -13.11 4.44
N HIS A 146 -8.61 -14.12 4.83
CA HIS A 146 -8.74 -14.57 6.22
C HIS A 146 -8.48 -16.08 6.25
N VAL A 147 -7.71 -16.53 7.23
CA VAL A 147 -7.56 -17.95 7.52
C VAL A 147 -8.69 -18.31 8.49
N ASN A 148 -9.56 -19.22 8.08
CA ASN A 148 -10.63 -19.71 8.92
C ASN A 148 -10.18 -21.01 9.61
N GLU A 149 -10.71 -21.26 10.81
CA GLU A 149 -10.53 -22.49 11.59
C GLU A 149 -11.37 -23.67 11.04
#